data_AF-A0A931ZUZ1-F1
#
_entry.id   AF-A0A931ZUZ1-F1
#
_cell.length_a   1.000
_cell.length_b   1.000
_cell.length_c   1.000
_cell.angle_alpha   90.00
_cell.angle_beta   90.00
_cell.angle_gamma   90.00
#
_symmetry.space_group_name_H-M   'P 1'
#
loop_
_entity.id
_entity.type
_entity.pdbx_description
1 polymer ?
#
loop_
_entity_poly.entity_id
_entity_poly.type
_entity_poly.pdbx_seq_one_letter_code
_entity_poly.pdbx_strand_id
1 'polypeptide(L)'
;MRTLWNTLALAAGAALPLLAQQLPRPAETFGFEPGADYQLADYEQMIAYYRKLDAASDRVQMIDIGKSARGQTMYLVIVSSEATLRNLERWRTIAEQLAAGRVPEAEARRLSQEGRAVVWIDGGLDDQEYATGQLMPELIHHVAADDSDEVRKIRDNVVALLMPHMNPEASASDVAWYRTHRGTPHEVTEPPLPHGTYKLIFNALFGAAQGTVTGR
;
A
#
# COMPACT_ATOMS: atom_id res chain seq x y z
N MET A 1 -22.63 -35.12 -64.05
CA MET A 1 -22.07 -33.77 -63.85
C MET A 1 -22.69 -33.17 -62.60
N ARG A 2 -21.97 -33.17 -61.47
CA ARG A 2 -22.33 -32.47 -60.22
C ARG A 2 -21.03 -32.01 -59.58
N THR A 3 -20.67 -30.74 -59.77
CA THR A 3 -19.54 -30.08 -59.11
C THR A 3 -20.04 -29.43 -57.83
N LEU A 4 -19.59 -29.94 -56.68
CA LEU A 4 -19.77 -29.31 -55.37
C LEU A 4 -18.58 -28.39 -55.13
N TRP A 5 -18.84 -27.10 -54.89
CA TRP A 5 -17.82 -26.14 -54.47
C TRP A 5 -17.84 -26.07 -52.94
N ASN A 6 -16.74 -26.48 -52.30
CA ASN A 6 -16.49 -26.22 -50.89
C ASN A 6 -15.94 -24.81 -50.73
N THR A 7 -16.73 -23.89 -50.18
CA THR A 7 -16.22 -22.61 -49.66
C THR A 7 -15.60 -22.83 -48.29
N LEU A 8 -14.26 -22.80 -48.21
CA LEU A 8 -13.52 -22.60 -46.97
C LEU A 8 -13.59 -21.10 -46.61
N ALA A 9 -14.27 -20.77 -45.51
CA ALA A 9 -14.15 -19.46 -44.89
C ALA A 9 -12.95 -19.49 -43.92
N LEU A 10 -11.86 -18.80 -44.26
CA LEU A 10 -10.81 -18.48 -43.29
C LEU A 10 -11.35 -17.42 -42.33
N ALA A 11 -11.63 -17.80 -41.09
CA ALA A 11 -11.79 -16.84 -40.00
C ALA A 11 -10.40 -16.37 -39.56
N ALA A 12 -9.98 -15.19 -40.01
CA ALA A 12 -8.82 -14.50 -39.47
C ALA A 12 -9.17 -13.99 -38.06
N GLY A 13 -8.70 -14.69 -37.03
CA GLY A 13 -8.79 -14.24 -35.64
C GLY A 13 -7.90 -13.02 -35.44
N ALA A 14 -8.50 -11.84 -35.28
CA ALA A 14 -7.78 -10.66 -34.83
C ALA A 14 -7.37 -10.87 -33.36
N ALA A 15 -6.08 -11.11 -33.12
CA ALA A 15 -5.52 -11.02 -31.77
C ALA A 15 -5.54 -9.54 -31.38
N LEU A 16 -6.50 -9.15 -30.54
CA LEU A 16 -6.49 -7.85 -29.88
C LEU A 16 -5.27 -7.84 -28.95
N PRO A 17 -4.36 -6.85 -29.05
CA PRO A 17 -3.33 -6.70 -28.06
C PRO A 17 -4.02 -6.41 -26.72
N LEU A 18 -3.76 -7.23 -25.71
CA LEU A 18 -4.05 -6.86 -24.33
C LEU A 18 -3.22 -5.60 -24.04
N LEU A 19 -3.86 -4.44 -24.10
CA LEU A 19 -3.32 -3.25 -23.45
C LEU A 19 -3.13 -3.60 -21.98
N ALA A 20 -1.89 -3.58 -21.50
CA ALA A 20 -1.61 -3.68 -20.08
C ALA A 20 -2.47 -2.62 -19.38
N GLN A 21 -3.32 -3.06 -18.45
CA GLN A 21 -4.22 -2.17 -17.74
C GLN A 21 -3.36 -1.20 -16.93
N GLN A 22 -3.38 0.08 -17.31
CA GLN A 22 -2.62 1.11 -16.62
C GLN A 22 -3.23 1.28 -15.23
N LEU A 23 -2.43 1.10 -14.18
CA LEU A 23 -2.89 1.25 -12.81
C LEU A 23 -3.31 2.71 -12.54
N PRO A 24 -4.35 2.93 -11.73
CA PRO A 24 -4.81 4.28 -11.42
C PRO A 24 -3.71 5.05 -10.70
N ARG A 25 -3.47 6.29 -11.12
CA ARG A 25 -2.49 7.17 -10.47
C ARG A 25 -3.11 7.88 -9.26
N PRO A 26 -2.33 8.23 -8.21
CA PRO A 26 -2.86 9.00 -7.08
C PRO A 26 -3.54 10.31 -7.51
N ALA A 27 -2.94 11.03 -8.46
CA ALA A 27 -3.46 12.30 -8.96
C ALA A 27 -4.87 12.21 -9.56
N GLU A 28 -5.26 11.06 -10.11
CA GLU A 28 -6.61 10.82 -10.65
C GLU A 28 -7.68 10.73 -9.55
N THR A 29 -7.27 10.45 -8.31
CA THR A 29 -8.15 10.47 -7.14
C THR A 29 -8.04 11.78 -6.37
N PHE A 30 -6.85 12.36 -6.27
CA PHE A 30 -6.61 13.57 -5.47
C PHE A 30 -7.03 14.85 -6.20
N GLY A 31 -6.95 14.86 -7.53
CA GLY A 31 -7.13 16.06 -8.36
C GLY A 31 -5.89 16.95 -8.44
N PHE A 32 -4.76 16.48 -7.89
CA PHE A 32 -3.45 17.14 -7.91
C PHE A 32 -2.34 16.09 -7.81
N GLU A 33 -1.15 16.42 -8.27
CA GLU A 33 0.02 15.54 -8.13
C GLU A 33 0.45 15.48 -6.65
N PRO A 34 0.72 14.30 -6.08
CA PRO A 34 1.27 14.19 -4.73
C PRO A 34 2.55 15.01 -4.58
N GLY A 35 2.66 15.75 -3.48
CA GLY A 35 3.78 16.65 -3.22
C GLY A 35 3.70 17.99 -3.97
N ALA A 36 2.62 18.27 -4.70
CA ALA A 36 2.38 19.60 -5.26
C ALA A 36 2.28 20.66 -4.14
N ASP A 37 2.86 21.83 -4.39
CA ASP A 37 2.86 22.94 -3.44
C ASP A 37 1.45 23.25 -2.94
N TYR A 38 1.29 23.35 -1.61
CA TYR A 38 0.04 23.74 -0.97
C TYR A 38 -1.13 22.78 -1.25
N GLN A 39 -0.84 21.51 -1.55
CA GLN A 39 -1.84 20.45 -1.71
C GLN A 39 -1.58 19.30 -0.73
N LEU A 40 -2.61 18.92 0.02
CA LEU A 40 -2.59 17.79 0.94
C LEU A 40 -3.79 16.89 0.66
N ALA A 41 -3.51 15.61 0.40
CA ALA A 41 -4.55 14.59 0.35
C ALA A 41 -4.96 14.26 1.80
N ASP A 42 -6.27 14.26 2.05
CA ASP A 42 -6.79 13.80 3.33
C ASP A 42 -6.85 12.26 3.38
N TYR A 43 -7.07 11.75 4.59
CA TYR A 43 -7.20 10.31 4.82
C TYR A 43 -8.25 9.65 3.91
N GLU A 44 -9.42 10.26 3.71
CA GLU A 44 -10.49 9.65 2.91
C GLU A 44 -10.10 9.57 1.42
N GLN A 45 -9.43 10.59 0.89
CA GLN A 45 -8.85 10.57 -0.45
C GLN A 45 -7.81 9.45 -0.59
N MET A 46 -6.91 9.30 0.38
CA MET A 46 -5.90 8.24 0.37
C MET A 46 -6.53 6.84 0.44
N ILE A 47 -7.49 6.60 1.34
CA ILE A 47 -8.22 5.33 1.42
C ILE A 47 -9.00 5.04 0.13
N ALA A 48 -9.65 6.05 -0.44
CA ALA A 48 -10.35 5.91 -1.71
C ALA A 48 -9.39 5.51 -2.84
N TYR A 49 -8.18 6.09 -2.86
CA TYR A 49 -7.14 5.73 -3.80
C TYR A 49 -6.65 4.29 -3.62
N TYR A 50 -6.30 3.88 -2.39
CA TYR A 50 -5.80 2.52 -2.13
C TYR A 50 -6.83 1.44 -2.47
N ARG A 51 -8.12 1.67 -2.21
CA ARG A 51 -9.19 0.75 -2.64
C ARG A 51 -9.29 0.62 -4.15
N LYS A 52 -9.12 1.71 -4.90
CA LYS A 52 -9.09 1.67 -6.37
C LYS A 52 -7.88 0.87 -6.86
N LEU A 53 -6.72 1.07 -6.24
CA LEU A 53 -5.48 0.40 -6.63
C LEU A 53 -5.54 -1.11 -6.33
N ASP A 54 -6.02 -1.48 -5.14
CA ASP A 54 -6.29 -2.87 -4.72
C ASP A 54 -7.23 -3.59 -5.71
N ALA A 55 -8.34 -2.94 -6.08
CA ALA A 55 -9.28 -3.48 -7.05
C ALA A 55 -8.74 -3.59 -8.48
N ALA A 56 -7.68 -2.84 -8.82
CA ALA A 56 -7.12 -2.75 -10.17
C ALA A 56 -5.86 -3.61 -10.38
N SER A 57 -5.31 -4.24 -9.33
CA SER A 57 -3.98 -4.87 -9.41
C SER A 57 -3.89 -6.15 -8.58
N ASP A 58 -3.53 -7.27 -9.23
CA ASP A 58 -3.19 -8.50 -8.51
C ASP A 58 -1.82 -8.44 -7.80
N ARG A 59 -1.15 -7.28 -7.82
CA ARG A 59 0.13 -6.99 -7.15
C ARG A 59 -0.07 -6.17 -5.86
N VAL A 60 -1.30 -5.81 -5.54
CA VAL A 60 -1.65 -4.99 -4.37
C VAL A 60 -2.74 -5.70 -3.58
N GLN A 61 -2.59 -5.72 -2.25
CA GLN A 61 -3.61 -6.23 -1.35
C GLN A 61 -3.78 -5.26 -0.17
N MET A 62 -4.96 -4.66 -0.02
CA MET A 62 -5.32 -3.81 1.11
C MET A 62 -6.05 -4.61 2.19
N ILE A 63 -5.57 -4.54 3.43
CA ILE A 63 -6.18 -5.25 4.57
C ILE A 63 -6.51 -4.29 5.72
N ASP A 64 -7.65 -4.52 6.38
CA ASP A 64 -8.02 -3.88 7.65
C ASP A 64 -7.20 -4.53 8.78
N ILE A 65 -6.47 -3.70 9.53
CA ILE A 65 -5.59 -4.14 10.62
C ILE A 65 -6.11 -3.73 12.00
N GLY A 66 -7.33 -3.23 12.08
CA GLY A 66 -8.02 -2.84 13.29
C GLY A 66 -8.32 -1.33 13.36
N LYS A 67 -8.57 -0.86 14.58
CA LYS A 67 -8.89 0.54 14.86
C LYS A 67 -7.76 1.25 15.60
N SER A 68 -7.54 2.50 15.23
CA SER A 68 -6.68 3.47 15.94
C SER A 68 -7.16 3.73 17.37
N ALA A 69 -6.44 4.62 18.08
CA ALA A 69 -6.84 5.06 19.42
C ALA A 69 -8.22 5.77 19.44
N ARG A 70 -8.58 6.44 18.34
CA ARG A 70 -9.81 7.24 18.24
C ARG A 70 -10.87 6.59 17.35
N GLY A 71 -10.68 5.33 16.95
CA GLY A 71 -11.70 4.49 16.34
C GLY A 71 -11.71 4.47 14.81
N GLN A 72 -10.81 5.21 14.14
CA GLN A 72 -10.65 5.15 12.70
C GLN A 72 -10.03 3.81 12.28
N THR A 73 -10.49 3.26 11.15
CA THR A 73 -9.88 2.04 10.59
C THR A 73 -8.44 2.31 10.22
N MET A 74 -7.56 1.37 10.52
CA MET A 74 -6.18 1.39 10.06
C MET A 74 -6.03 0.32 8.99
N TYR A 75 -5.37 0.67 7.90
CA TYR A 75 -5.16 -0.23 6.78
C TYR A 75 -3.67 -0.46 6.55
N LEU A 76 -3.36 -1.66 6.09
CA LEU A 76 -2.06 -2.01 5.56
C LEU A 76 -2.21 -2.31 4.07
N VAL A 77 -1.33 -1.76 3.25
CA VAL A 77 -1.24 -2.05 1.82
C VAL A 77 -0.04 -2.96 1.60
N ILE A 78 -0.30 -4.18 1.13
CA ILE A 78 0.73 -5.16 0.82
C ILE A 78 1.00 -5.09 -0.67
N VAL A 79 2.27 -4.91 -1.05
CA VAL A 79 2.69 -4.88 -2.46
C VAL A 79 3.76 -5.93 -2.71
N SER A 80 3.55 -6.77 -3.72
CA SER A 80 4.51 -7.79 -4.15
C SER A 80 4.17 -8.31 -5.55
N SER A 81 4.90 -9.30 -6.06
CA SER A 81 4.50 -9.99 -7.28
C SER A 81 3.17 -10.73 -7.07
N GLU A 82 2.38 -10.87 -8.12
CA GLU A 82 1.14 -11.65 -8.11
C GLU A 82 1.37 -13.10 -7.64
N ALA A 83 2.48 -13.72 -8.07
CA ALA A 83 2.88 -15.05 -7.63
C ALA A 83 3.19 -15.10 -6.14
N THR A 84 3.83 -14.05 -5.60
CA THR A 84 4.10 -13.92 -4.16
C THR A 84 2.79 -13.77 -3.39
N LEU A 85 1.91 -12.85 -3.79
CA LEU A 85 0.64 -12.59 -3.09
C LEU A 85 -0.30 -13.81 -3.08
N ARG A 86 -0.38 -14.57 -4.18
CA ARG A 86 -1.12 -15.84 -4.21
C ARG A 86 -0.63 -16.87 -3.19
N ASN A 87 0.62 -16.76 -2.76
CA ASN A 87 1.26 -17.68 -1.81
C ASN A 87 1.61 -16.99 -0.48
N LEU A 88 0.93 -15.90 -0.13
CA LEU A 88 1.30 -15.05 1.01
C LEU A 88 1.43 -15.83 2.33
N GLU A 89 0.53 -16.81 2.57
CA GLU A 89 0.57 -17.64 3.78
C GLU A 89 1.84 -18.51 3.89
N ARG A 90 2.35 -19.01 2.75
CA ARG A 90 3.63 -19.73 2.73
C ARG A 90 4.77 -18.80 3.15
N TRP A 91 4.83 -17.60 2.58
CA TRP A 91 5.91 -16.65 2.88
C TRP A 91 5.85 -16.15 4.32
N ARG A 92 4.64 -15.94 4.84
CA ARG A 92 4.39 -15.66 6.26
C ARG A 92 4.93 -16.79 7.15
N THR A 93 4.58 -18.04 6.86
CA THR A 93 5.05 -19.21 7.64
C THR A 93 6.57 -19.29 7.67
N ILE A 94 7.22 -19.09 6.52
CA ILE A 94 8.69 -19.08 6.43
C ILE A 94 9.28 -17.95 7.28
N ALA A 95 8.72 -16.74 7.18
CA ALA A 95 9.17 -15.58 7.96
C ALA A 95 9.01 -15.81 9.47
N GLU A 96 7.89 -16.39 9.92
CA GLU A 96 7.64 -16.71 11.33
C GLU A 96 8.62 -17.78 11.85
N GLN A 97 8.90 -18.82 11.07
CA GLN A 97 9.86 -19.88 11.45
C GLN A 97 11.29 -19.33 11.59
N LEU A 98 11.71 -18.49 10.64
CA LEU A 98 13.00 -17.82 10.68
C LEU A 98 13.09 -16.85 11.85
N ALA A 99 12.06 -16.03 12.08
CA ALA A 99 12.01 -15.05 13.17
C ALA A 99 11.99 -15.71 14.55
N ALA A 100 11.33 -16.86 14.70
CA ALA A 100 11.31 -17.60 15.94
C ALA A 100 12.69 -18.14 16.35
N GLY A 101 13.59 -18.40 15.38
CA GLY A 101 14.94 -18.88 15.63
C GLY A 101 15.01 -20.29 16.26
N ARG A 102 13.95 -21.09 16.12
CA ARG A 102 13.83 -22.42 16.74
C ARG A 102 14.06 -23.59 15.78
N VAL A 103 14.24 -23.32 14.49
CA VAL A 103 14.51 -24.35 13.47
C VAL A 103 16.00 -24.71 13.43
N PRO A 104 16.36 -25.96 13.06
CA PRO A 104 17.76 -26.35 12.90
C PRO A 104 18.49 -25.51 11.84
N GLU A 105 19.81 -25.33 11.97
CA GLU A 105 20.59 -24.47 11.08
C GLU A 105 20.47 -24.84 9.59
N ALA A 106 20.51 -26.13 9.27
CA ALA A 106 20.36 -26.60 7.89
C ALA A 106 19.01 -26.19 7.29
N GLU A 107 17.94 -26.26 8.10
CA GLU A 107 16.61 -25.85 7.69
C GLU A 107 16.51 -24.33 7.59
N ALA A 108 17.08 -23.58 8.54
CA ALA A 108 17.15 -22.12 8.46
C ALA A 108 17.84 -21.63 7.17
N ARG A 109 18.95 -22.27 6.77
CA ARG A 109 19.66 -21.96 5.52
C ARG A 109 18.83 -22.25 4.27
N ARG A 110 18.04 -23.33 4.28
CA ARG A 110 17.12 -23.65 3.18
C ARG A 110 15.99 -22.61 3.11
N LEU A 111 15.35 -22.33 4.24
CA LEU A 111 14.27 -21.36 4.36
C LEU A 111 14.70 -19.94 4.01
N SER A 112 15.93 -19.53 4.32
CA SER A 112 16.43 -18.19 3.96
C SER A 112 16.70 -18.02 2.46
N GLN A 113 17.00 -19.11 1.75
CA GLN A 113 17.14 -19.11 0.28
C GLN A 113 15.78 -19.14 -0.43
N GLU A 114 14.80 -19.84 0.15
CA GLU A 114 13.43 -19.93 -0.40
C GLU A 114 12.58 -18.71 -0.09
N GLY A 115 12.80 -18.09 1.07
CA GLY A 115 11.98 -17.03 1.63
C GLY A 115 11.92 -15.76 0.79
N ARG A 116 11.08 -14.84 1.25
CA ARG A 116 10.98 -13.47 0.72
C ARG A 116 11.33 -12.51 1.84
N ALA A 117 12.02 -11.44 1.51
CA ALA A 117 12.24 -10.38 2.48
C ALA A 117 10.89 -9.75 2.83
N VAL A 118 10.61 -9.57 4.13
CA VAL A 118 9.43 -8.84 4.59
C VAL A 118 9.91 -7.47 5.03
N VAL A 119 9.45 -6.43 4.34
CA VAL A 119 9.90 -5.04 4.58
C VAL A 119 8.70 -4.21 4.98
N TRP A 120 8.81 -3.53 6.12
CA TRP A 120 7.78 -2.62 6.63
C TRP A 120 8.19 -1.18 6.41
N ILE A 121 7.30 -0.37 5.82
CA ILE A 121 7.45 1.08 5.67
C ILE A 121 6.15 1.72 6.12
N ASP A 122 6.25 2.66 7.06
CA ASP A 122 5.12 3.44 7.54
C ASP A 122 5.33 4.95 7.35
N GLY A 123 4.23 5.67 7.31
CA GLY A 123 4.20 7.13 7.22
C GLY A 123 3.05 7.73 8.02
N GLY A 124 3.16 9.03 8.31
CA GLY A 124 2.14 9.78 9.05
C GLY A 124 1.94 9.27 10.48
N LEU A 125 3.04 8.98 11.17
CA LEU A 125 3.04 8.76 12.62
C LEU A 125 2.84 10.08 13.34
N ASP A 126 3.76 11.01 13.14
CA ASP A 126 3.60 12.39 13.57
C ASP A 126 2.73 13.14 12.57
N ASP A 127 1.77 13.91 13.06
CA ASP A 127 0.79 14.65 12.28
C ASP A 127 1.40 15.83 11.53
N GLN A 128 2.49 16.40 12.06
CA GLN A 128 3.23 17.49 11.43
C GLN A 128 4.28 17.00 10.41
N GLU A 129 4.52 15.70 10.32
CA GLU A 129 5.41 15.09 9.33
C GLU A 129 4.66 14.76 8.02
N TYR A 130 4.12 15.79 7.37
CA TYR A 130 3.28 15.63 6.17
C TYR A 130 3.95 14.82 5.04
N ALA A 131 5.26 15.00 4.85
CA ALA A 131 5.98 14.42 3.72
C ALA A 131 5.88 12.89 3.66
N THR A 132 5.97 12.20 4.81
CA THR A 132 6.00 10.73 4.83
C THR A 132 4.63 10.16 4.46
N GLY A 133 3.54 10.69 5.03
CA GLY A 133 2.18 10.27 4.69
C GLY A 133 1.81 10.61 3.25
N GLN A 134 2.15 11.82 2.77
CA GLN A 134 1.83 12.26 1.40
C GLN A 134 2.66 11.55 0.31
N LEU A 135 3.82 10.97 0.65
CA LEU A 135 4.64 10.17 -0.28
C LEU A 135 4.06 8.77 -0.53
N MET A 136 3.37 8.19 0.46
CA MET A 136 2.93 6.78 0.40
C MET A 136 2.10 6.42 -0.83
N PRO A 137 1.15 7.26 -1.31
CA PRO A 137 0.43 6.99 -2.56
C PRO A 137 1.34 6.78 -3.77
N GLU A 138 2.39 7.60 -3.93
CA GLU A 138 3.36 7.48 -5.04
C GLU A 138 4.28 6.28 -4.86
N LEU A 139 4.78 6.04 -3.64
CA LEU A 139 5.62 4.87 -3.36
C LEU A 139 4.88 3.57 -3.67
N ILE A 140 3.65 3.43 -3.18
CA ILE A 140 2.81 2.25 -3.42
C ILE A 140 2.53 2.10 -4.92
N HIS A 141 2.17 3.19 -5.61
CA HIS A 141 1.95 3.18 -7.06
C HIS A 141 3.19 2.71 -7.82
N HIS A 142 4.34 3.32 -7.54
CA HIS A 142 5.60 3.02 -8.20
C HIS A 142 5.96 1.54 -8.04
N VAL A 143 5.92 1.00 -6.82
CA VAL A 143 6.24 -0.42 -6.58
C VAL A 143 5.26 -1.35 -7.29
N ALA A 144 3.98 -0.97 -7.44
CA ALA A 144 2.97 -1.80 -8.11
C ALA A 144 3.04 -1.74 -9.66
N ALA A 145 3.27 -0.54 -10.20
CA ALA A 145 3.09 -0.22 -11.62
C ALA A 145 4.39 -0.25 -12.45
N ASP A 146 5.54 0.05 -11.85
CA ASP A 146 6.78 0.20 -12.61
C ASP A 146 7.29 -1.17 -13.10
N ASP A 147 7.42 -1.32 -14.41
CA ASP A 147 7.92 -2.53 -15.07
C ASP A 147 9.39 -2.39 -15.53
N SER A 148 10.22 -1.66 -14.78
CA SER A 148 11.67 -1.80 -14.87
C SER A 148 12.14 -3.14 -14.29
N ASP A 149 13.32 -3.60 -14.71
CA ASP A 149 13.94 -4.80 -14.17
C ASP A 149 14.17 -4.71 -12.66
N GLU A 150 14.51 -3.52 -12.18
CA GLU A 150 14.74 -3.26 -10.77
C GLU A 150 13.46 -3.47 -9.94
N VAL A 151 12.37 -2.79 -10.29
CA VAL A 151 11.13 -2.87 -9.51
C VAL A 151 10.47 -4.25 -9.63
N ARG A 152 10.57 -4.92 -10.80
CA ARG A 152 10.18 -6.33 -10.92
C ARG A 152 10.94 -7.20 -9.94
N LYS A 153 12.27 -7.07 -9.88
CA LYS A 153 13.11 -7.85 -8.97
C LYS A 153 12.76 -7.58 -7.50
N ILE A 154 12.44 -6.34 -7.15
CA ILE A 154 11.92 -6.00 -5.81
C ILE A 154 10.62 -6.77 -5.56
N ARG A 155 9.61 -6.66 -6.44
CA ARG A 155 8.32 -7.34 -6.28
C ARG A 155 8.45 -8.87 -6.19
N ASP A 156 9.36 -9.47 -6.93
CA ASP A 156 9.53 -10.94 -6.95
C ASP A 156 10.18 -11.47 -5.66
N ASN A 157 10.93 -10.64 -4.94
CA ASN A 157 11.74 -11.05 -3.78
C ASN A 157 11.28 -10.45 -2.45
N VAL A 158 10.41 -9.44 -2.47
CA VAL A 158 9.99 -8.66 -1.30
C VAL A 158 8.47 -8.71 -1.13
N VAL A 159 8.02 -8.96 0.11
CA VAL A 159 6.66 -8.65 0.57
C VAL A 159 6.73 -7.29 1.27
N ALA A 160 6.33 -6.23 0.57
CA ALA A 160 6.34 -4.88 1.12
C ALA A 160 5.04 -4.63 1.90
N LEU A 161 5.17 -4.26 3.16
CA LEU A 161 4.10 -3.93 4.09
C LEU A 161 4.10 -2.41 4.25
N LEU A 162 3.18 -1.75 3.55
CA LEU A 162 3.15 -0.30 3.41
C LEU A 162 1.97 0.24 4.22
N MET A 163 2.27 0.91 5.33
CA MET A 163 1.27 1.46 6.23
C MET A 163 1.13 2.97 6.01
N PRO A 164 0.13 3.43 5.25
CA PRO A 164 0.09 4.81 4.77
C PRO A 164 -0.22 5.85 5.85
N HIS A 165 -0.90 5.43 6.92
CA HIS A 165 -1.25 6.31 8.03
C HIS A 165 -1.18 5.59 9.37
N MET A 166 -0.22 5.99 10.19
CA MET A 166 -0.14 5.54 11.59
C MET A 166 -1.02 6.36 12.55
N ASN A 167 -1.33 7.60 12.20
CA ASN A 167 -2.19 8.50 12.99
C ASN A 167 -3.25 9.18 12.10
N PRO A 168 -4.25 8.42 11.62
CA PRO A 168 -5.14 8.89 10.56
C PRO A 168 -6.02 10.07 11.01
N GLU A 169 -6.39 10.17 12.29
CA GLU A 169 -7.25 11.26 12.76
C GLU A 169 -6.51 12.60 12.88
N ALA A 170 -5.21 12.58 13.22
CA ALA A 170 -4.46 13.82 13.37
C ALA A 170 -4.11 14.41 12.01
N SER A 171 -3.70 13.56 11.06
CA SER A 171 -3.57 13.97 9.65
C SER A 171 -4.87 14.55 9.08
N ALA A 172 -6.03 13.94 9.38
CA ALA A 172 -7.33 14.48 8.96
C ALA A 172 -7.62 15.86 9.57
N SER A 173 -7.27 16.07 10.83
CA SER A 173 -7.41 17.36 11.52
C SER A 173 -6.54 18.44 10.89
N ASP A 174 -5.28 18.14 10.61
CA ASP A 174 -4.33 19.11 10.05
C ASP A 174 -4.70 19.51 8.63
N VAL A 175 -5.10 18.53 7.80
CA VAL A 175 -5.58 18.84 6.45
C VAL A 175 -6.85 19.69 6.49
N ALA A 176 -7.76 19.43 7.43
CA ALA A 176 -8.96 20.25 7.60
C ALA A 176 -8.63 21.67 8.09
N TRP A 177 -7.68 21.81 9.03
CA TRP A 177 -7.20 23.09 9.51
C TRP A 177 -6.57 23.90 8.39
N TYR A 178 -5.62 23.30 7.66
CA TYR A 178 -4.97 23.90 6.51
C TYR A 178 -6.01 24.42 5.52
N ARG A 179 -6.95 23.57 5.09
CA ARG A 179 -8.01 23.91 4.13
C ARG A 179 -8.89 25.08 4.59
N THR A 180 -9.18 25.17 5.88
CA THR A 180 -10.01 26.24 6.46
C THR A 180 -9.29 27.58 6.51
N HIS A 181 -7.96 27.57 6.68
CA HIS A 181 -7.15 28.77 6.88
C HIS A 181 -6.33 29.18 5.65
N ARG A 182 -6.51 28.52 4.50
CA ARG A 182 -5.85 28.90 3.25
C ARG A 182 -6.11 30.36 2.90
N GLY A 183 -5.05 31.08 2.54
CA GLY A 183 -5.11 32.50 2.19
C GLY A 183 -5.32 33.43 3.39
N THR A 184 -5.20 32.93 4.63
CA THR A 184 -5.27 33.73 5.85
C THR A 184 -3.89 33.78 6.54
N PRO A 185 -3.67 34.67 7.53
CA PRO A 185 -2.46 34.66 8.34
C PRO A 185 -2.20 33.34 9.11
N HIS A 186 -3.20 32.45 9.18
CA HIS A 186 -3.13 31.16 9.87
C HIS A 186 -2.89 29.98 8.90
N GLU A 187 -2.62 30.23 7.62
CA GLU A 187 -2.47 29.17 6.61
C GLU A 187 -1.41 28.12 6.97
N VAL A 188 -0.33 28.55 7.63
CA VAL A 188 0.80 27.70 8.03
C VAL A 188 0.90 27.52 9.54
N THR A 189 -0.19 27.78 10.27
CA THR A 189 -0.23 27.53 11.72
C THR A 189 -0.86 26.17 12.01
N GLU A 190 -0.64 25.69 13.22
CA GLU A 190 -1.16 24.41 13.70
C GLU A 190 -2.58 24.55 14.28
N PRO A 191 -3.42 23.50 14.22
CA PRO A 191 -4.68 23.48 14.93
C PRO A 191 -4.45 23.47 16.46
N PRO A 192 -5.33 24.11 17.26
CA PRO A 192 -5.17 24.19 18.72
C PRO A 192 -5.51 22.89 19.47
N LEU A 193 -5.56 21.74 18.79
CA LEU A 193 -5.97 20.46 19.38
C LEU A 193 -4.79 19.79 20.11
N PRO A 194 -5.05 18.99 21.16
CA PRO A 194 -3.98 18.27 21.85
C PRO A 194 -3.37 17.19 20.92
N HIS A 195 -2.11 17.41 20.55
CA HIS A 195 -1.27 16.43 19.85
C HIS A 195 -0.99 15.21 20.76
N GLY A 196 -0.72 14.04 20.17
CA GLY A 196 -0.01 12.96 20.90
C GLY A 196 -0.79 11.73 21.39
N THR A 197 -2.01 11.43 20.92
CA THR A 197 -2.68 10.16 21.25
C THR A 197 -2.43 9.11 20.17
N TYR A 198 -1.53 8.17 20.44
CA TYR A 198 -1.16 7.10 19.51
C TYR A 198 -1.64 5.73 20.01
N LYS A 199 -1.97 4.84 19.08
CA LYS A 199 -2.05 3.41 19.34
C LYS A 199 -1.12 2.70 18.38
N LEU A 200 -0.03 2.14 18.90
CA LEU A 200 0.88 1.33 18.10
C LEU A 200 0.20 -0.03 17.82
N ILE A 201 -0.16 -0.27 16.56
CA ILE A 201 -0.66 -1.56 16.11
C ILE A 201 0.50 -2.32 15.46
N PHE A 202 1.40 -2.86 16.28
CA PHE A 202 2.44 -3.79 15.80
C PHE A 202 1.87 -5.19 15.46
N ASN A 203 0.59 -5.44 15.75
CA ASN A 203 0.08 -6.79 15.99
C ASN A 203 -0.69 -7.42 14.82
N ALA A 204 -0.80 -6.73 13.69
CA ALA A 204 -1.66 -7.17 12.61
C ALA A 204 -1.09 -8.31 11.75
N LEU A 205 0.23 -8.52 11.79
CA LEU A 205 0.90 -9.58 11.01
C LEU A 205 1.61 -10.63 11.87
N PHE A 206 1.93 -10.35 13.15
CA PHE A 206 2.85 -11.18 13.95
C PHE A 206 2.36 -11.54 15.36
N GLY A 207 1.09 -11.31 15.71
CA GLY A 207 0.43 -12.00 16.83
C GLY A 207 0.91 -11.70 18.27
N ALA A 208 1.50 -10.53 18.55
CA ALA A 208 1.78 -10.09 19.92
C ALA A 208 0.68 -9.16 20.49
N ALA A 209 0.72 -8.84 21.79
CA ALA A 209 -0.36 -8.18 22.53
C ALA A 209 -0.49 -6.67 22.27
N GLN A 210 -1.74 -6.15 22.29
CA GLN A 210 -2.05 -4.72 22.10
C GLN A 210 -1.56 -3.88 23.30
N GLY A 211 -0.94 -2.73 23.03
CA GLY A 211 -0.58 -1.74 24.05
C GLY A 211 -0.90 -0.33 23.56
N THR A 212 -1.47 0.50 24.44
CA THR A 212 -1.69 1.93 24.18
C THR A 212 -0.51 2.71 24.78
N VAL A 213 0.14 3.56 23.99
CA VAL A 213 1.20 4.46 24.48
C VAL A 213 0.70 5.89 24.32
N THR A 214 0.49 6.56 25.44
CA THR A 214 0.21 8.01 25.49
C THR A 214 1.54 8.75 25.55
N GLY A 215 1.85 9.59 24.56
CA GLY A 215 2.94 10.57 24.68
C GLY A 215 2.59 11.58 25.77
N ARG A 216 3.57 11.97 26.60
CA ARG A 216 3.47 13.12 27.50
C ARG A 216 4.06 14.35 26.85
#